data_AF-A0A256BAU1-F1
#
_entry.id   AF-A0A256BAU1-F1
#
_cell.length_a   1.000
_cell.length_b   1.000
_cell.length_c   1.000
_cell.angle_alpha   90.00
_cell.angle_beta   90.00
_cell.angle_gamma   90.00
#
_symmetry.space_group_name_H-M   'P 1'
#
loop_
_entity.id
_entity.type
_entity.pdbx_description
1 polymer ?
#
loop_
_entity_poly.entity_id
_entity_poly.type
_entity_poly.pdbx_seq_one_letter_code
_entity_poly.pdbx_strand_id
1 'polypeptide(L)' 'MIIDKLQEFRQQVYRFLGNGRDAIFDLMDAVLTSPSVKSFAELSLSAVYRRKWSSLYESL' A
#
# COMPACT_ATOMS: atom_id res chain seq x y z
N MET A 1 -5.21 14.82 -18.83
CA MET A 1 -4.09 13.90 -19.15
C MET A 1 -4.34 12.59 -18.39
N ILE A 2 -3.93 11.40 -18.87
CA ILE A 2 -4.23 10.13 -18.15
C ILE A 2 -3.69 10.11 -16.72
N ILE A 3 -2.52 10.73 -16.50
CA ILE A 3 -1.89 10.83 -15.17
C ILE A 3 -2.78 11.58 -14.18
N ASP A 4 -3.42 12.68 -14.60
CA ASP A 4 -4.32 13.45 -13.74
C ASP A 4 -5.49 12.59 -13.24
N LYS A 5 -6.06 11.76 -14.12
CA LYS A 5 -7.16 10.85 -13.76
C LYS A 5 -6.72 9.78 -12.75
N LEU A 6 -5.51 9.26 -12.91
CA LEU A 6 -4.94 8.28 -11.97
C LEU A 6 -4.62 8.92 -10.62
N GLN A 7 -4.14 10.16 -10.61
CA GLN A 7 -3.89 10.92 -9.40
C GLN A 7 -5.20 11.24 -8.67
N GLU A 8 -6.24 11.66 -9.38
CA GLU A 8 -7.57 11.88 -8.81
C GLU A 8 -8.16 10.59 -8.24
N PHE A 9 -8.07 9.47 -8.97
CA PHE A 9 -8.49 8.17 -8.47
C PHE A 9 -7.76 7.80 -7.17
N ARG A 10 -6.42 7.95 -7.15
CA ARG A 10 -5.62 7.69 -5.95
C ARG A 10 -6.07 8.54 -4.77
N GLN A 11 -6.28 9.83 -4.98
CA GLN A 11 -6.72 10.76 -3.93
C GLN A 11 -8.12 10.45 -3.41
N GLN A 12 -9.02 10.01 -4.29
CA GLN A 12 -10.36 9.58 -3.88
C GLN A 12 -10.29 8.33 -3.01
N VAL A 13 -9.59 7.28 -3.47
CA VAL A 13 -9.41 6.03 -2.71
C VAL A 13 -8.77 6.31 -1.35
N TYR A 14 -7.73 7.16 -1.29
CA TYR A 14 -7.03 7.52 -0.05
C TYR A 14 -7.94 8.11 1.04
N ARG A 15 -9.05 8.74 0.67
CA ARG A 15 -10.03 9.28 1.63
C ARG A 15 -10.92 8.22 2.27
N PHE A 16 -11.09 7.07 1.62
CA PHE A 16 -11.97 5.99 2.10
C PHE A 16 -11.27 4.97 3.01
N LEU A 17 -9.95 4.93 3.01
CA LEU A 17 -9.15 3.91 3.70
C LEU A 17 -8.89 4.18 5.20
N GLY A 18 -9.51 5.22 5.77
CA GLY A 18 -9.43 5.52 7.22
C GLY A 18 -8.02 5.81 7.72
N ASN A 19 -7.74 5.42 8.98
CA ASN A 19 -6.48 5.74 9.66
C ASN A 19 -5.28 4.98 9.07
N GLY A 20 -5.50 3.77 8.56
CA GLY A 20 -4.47 2.91 7.97
C GLY A 20 -4.19 3.16 6.49
N ARG A 21 -4.84 4.16 5.86
CA ARG A 21 -4.75 4.47 4.42
C ARG A 21 -3.35 4.45 3.84
N ASP A 22 -2.43 4.93 4.63
CA ASP A 22 -1.03 5.05 4.36
C ASP A 22 -0.38 3.66 4.26
N ALA A 23 -0.49 2.85 5.32
CA ALA A 23 -0.03 1.47 5.35
C ALA A 23 -0.70 0.59 4.27
N ILE A 24 -1.98 0.82 4.00
CA ILE A 24 -2.76 0.09 3.00
C ILE A 24 -2.24 0.38 1.57
N PHE A 25 -1.87 1.62 1.27
CA PHE A 25 -1.28 1.96 -0.04
C PHE A 25 0.10 1.33 -0.25
N ASP A 26 0.97 1.41 0.77
CA ASP A 26 2.28 0.73 0.70
C ASP A 26 2.11 -0.79 0.58
N LEU A 27 1.11 -1.36 1.27
CA LEU A 27 0.77 -2.77 1.16
C LEU A 27 0.31 -3.14 -0.25
N MET A 28 -0.59 -2.36 -0.85
CA MET A 28 -1.03 -2.58 -2.23
C MET A 28 0.15 -2.55 -3.20
N ASP A 29 1.03 -1.56 -3.08
CA ASP A 29 2.23 -1.45 -3.92
C ASP A 29 3.14 -2.68 -3.71
N ALA A 30 3.35 -3.11 -2.46
CA ALA A 30 4.12 -4.30 -2.14
C ALA A 30 3.53 -5.59 -2.74
N VAL A 31 2.21 -5.78 -2.66
CA VAL A 31 1.52 -6.95 -3.23
C VAL A 31 1.61 -6.96 -4.77
N LEU A 32 1.36 -5.81 -5.40
CA LEU A 32 1.36 -5.71 -6.87
C LEU A 32 2.76 -5.88 -7.49
N THR A 33 3.81 -5.59 -6.72
CA THR A 33 5.20 -5.69 -7.18
C THR A 33 5.90 -6.98 -6.72
N SER A 34 5.28 -7.76 -5.83
CA SER A 34 5.83 -9.02 -5.36
C SER A 34 5.44 -10.18 -6.30
N PRO A 35 6.41 -10.88 -6.92
CA PRO A 35 6.11 -12.00 -7.81
C PRO A 35 5.41 -13.17 -7.11
N SER A 36 5.69 -13.35 -5.81
CA SER A 36 4.98 -14.28 -4.93
C SER A 36 5.09 -13.80 -3.50
N VAL A 37 4.11 -14.18 -2.68
CA VAL A 37 4.03 -13.80 -1.26
C VAL A 37 3.84 -15.07 -0.44
N LYS A 38 4.80 -15.39 0.42
CA LYS A 38 4.77 -16.58 1.29
C LYS A 38 4.14 -16.27 2.65
N SER A 39 4.17 -15.00 3.07
CA SER A 39 3.52 -14.57 4.30
C SER A 39 3.15 -13.08 4.25
N PHE A 40 2.19 -12.67 5.08
CA PHE A 40 1.84 -11.27 5.21
C PHE A 40 3.04 -10.43 5.67
N ALA A 41 3.82 -10.93 6.64
CA ALA A 41 4.99 -10.24 7.17
C ALA A 41 6.09 -9.99 6.12
N GLU A 42 6.22 -10.87 5.12
CA GLU A 42 7.17 -10.71 4.02
C GLU A 42 6.93 -9.42 3.22
N LEU A 43 5.69 -8.94 3.16
CA LEU A 43 5.36 -7.70 2.45
C LEU A 43 6.01 -6.46 3.08
N SER A 44 6.31 -6.50 4.39
CA SER A 44 7.06 -5.44 5.05
C SER A 44 8.53 -5.36 4.62
N LEU A 45 9.06 -6.41 3.98
CA LEU A 45 10.43 -6.47 3.46
C LEU A 45 10.52 -6.00 2.01
N SER A 46 9.39 -5.70 1.36
CA SER A 46 9.38 -5.22 -0.02
C SER A 46 10.08 -3.86 -0.12
N ALA A 47 10.91 -3.66 -1.14
CA ALA A 47 11.63 -2.40 -1.35
C ALA A 47 10.69 -1.20 -1.58
N VAL A 48 9.44 -1.46 -1.97
CA VAL A 48 8.43 -0.41 -2.14
C VAL A 48 7.63 -0.13 -0.87
N TYR A 49 7.75 -0.96 0.17
CA TYR A 49 7.12 -0.73 1.46
C TYR A 49 7.97 0.25 2.27
N ARG A 50 7.51 1.51 2.38
CA ARG A 50 8.33 2.61 2.93
C ARG A 50 8.24 2.73 4.44
N ARG A 51 7.24 2.11 5.06
CA ARG A 51 6.97 2.18 6.50
C ARG A 51 7.68 1.08 7.27
N LYS A 52 7.73 1.24 8.59
CA LYS A 52 8.25 0.21 9.49
C LYS A 52 7.34 -1.01 9.48
N TRP A 53 7.91 -2.19 9.72
CA TRP A 53 7.18 -3.45 9.89
C TRP A 53 5.91 -3.27 10.72
N SER A 54 6.00 -2.60 11.87
CA SER A 54 4.87 -2.45 12.79
C SER A 54 3.63 -1.83 12.14
N SER A 55 3.81 -0.94 11.16
CA SER A 55 2.72 -0.30 10.42
C SER A 55 2.02 -1.25 9.46
N LEU A 56 2.59 -2.41 9.14
CA LEU A 56 1.91 -3.42 8.33
C LEU A 56 0.59 -3.86 8.97
N TYR A 57 0.53 -3.97 10.29
CA TYR A 57 -0.71 -4.34 10.98
C TYR A 57 -1.73 -3.20 11.06
N GLU A 58 -1.35 -1.95 10.78
CA GLU A 58 -2.31 -0.85 10.64
C GLU A 58 -3.13 -0.96 9.34
N SER A 59 -2.76 -1.88 8.44
CA SER A 59 -3.48 -2.15 7.20
C SER A 59 -4.54 -3.26 7.30
N LEU A 60 -4.67 -3.90 8.47
CA LEU A 60 -5.72 -4.85 8.82
C LEU A 60 -6.88 -4.12 9.53
#